data_AF-A0A562N458-F1
#
_entry.id   AF-A0A562N458-F1
#
_cell.length_a   1.000
_cell.length_b   1.000
_cell.length_c   1.000
_cell.angle_alpha   90.00
_cell.angle_beta   90.00
_cell.angle_gamma   90.00
#
_symmetry.space_group_name_H-M   'P 1'
#
loop_
_entity.id
_entity.type
_entity.pdbx_description
1 polymer ?
#
loop_
_entity_poly.entity_id
_entity_poly.type
_entity_poly.pdbx_seq_one_letter_code
_entity_poly.pdbx_strand_id
1 'polypeptide(L)' 'MKATRDGDTFTLNGRYWSATYPIEELPRWLAFYRDQREKFPKSGRSYDATIRALEDLEEYAPQQAQGNS' A
#
# COMPACT_ATOMS: atom_id res chain seq x y z
N MET A 1 -4.46 6.33 -6.51
CA MET A 1 -3.88 5.02 -6.13
C MET A 1 -4.89 4.35 -5.22
N LYS A 2 -5.12 3.04 -5.37
CA LYS A 2 -5.96 2.26 -4.45
C LYS A 2 -5.19 1.00 -4.05
N ALA A 3 -5.16 0.68 -2.76
CA ALA A 3 -4.67 -0.59 -2.26
C ALA A 3 -5.82 -1.40 -1.67
N THR A 4 -5.83 -2.71 -1.89
CA THR A 4 -6.83 -3.63 -1.33
C THR A 4 -6.12 -4.84 -0.75
N ARG A 5 -6.60 -5.39 0.36
CA ARG A 5 -6.09 -6.63 0.96
C ARG A 5 -7.09 -7.76 0.72
N ASP A 6 -6.57 -8.94 0.40
CA ASP A 6 -7.32 -10.19 0.33
C ASP A 6 -6.48 -11.29 0.99
N GLY A 7 -6.95 -11.76 2.16
CA GLY A 7 -6.21 -12.69 3.01
C GLY A 7 -4.77 -12.23 3.31
N ASP A 8 -3.82 -13.01 2.80
CA ASP A 8 -2.38 -12.81 2.97
C ASP A 8 -1.72 -12.09 1.78
N THR A 9 -2.52 -11.41 0.97
CA THR A 9 -2.02 -10.63 -0.17
C THR A 9 -2.62 -9.22 -0.17
N PHE A 10 -1.94 -8.30 -0.84
CA PHE A 10 -2.48 -6.99 -1.17
C PHE A 10 -2.24 -6.64 -2.63
N THR A 11 -3.17 -5.88 -3.21
CA THR A 11 -3.11 -5.42 -4.59
C THR A 11 -2.99 -3.91 -4.63
N LEU A 12 -1.97 -3.41 -5.32
CA LEU A 12 -1.82 -2.01 -5.68
C LEU A 12 -2.43 -1.77 -7.06
N ASN A 13 -3.44 -0.91 -7.12
CA ASN A 13 -4.10 -0.50 -8.36
C ASN A 13 -3.72 0.94 -8.71
N GLY A 14 -2.80 1.05 -9.67
CA GLY A 14 -2.48 2.29 -10.37
C GLY A 14 -3.48 2.60 -11.48
N ARG A 15 -3.27 3.73 -12.18
CA ARG A 15 -4.17 4.16 -13.27
C ARG A 15 -4.11 3.24 -14.49
N TYR A 16 -2.94 2.67 -14.77
CA TYR A 16 -2.66 1.85 -15.96
C TYR A 16 -2.06 0.48 -15.62
N TRP A 17 -1.85 0.20 -14.33
CA TRP A 17 -1.19 -1.00 -13.87
C TRP A 17 -1.85 -1.50 -12.59
N SER A 18 -1.78 -2.80 -12.39
CA SER A 18 -2.19 -3.45 -11.14
C SER A 18 -1.16 -4.53 -10.82
N ALA A 19 -0.79 -4.65 -9.54
CA ALA A 19 0.13 -5.68 -9.08
C ALA A 19 -0.27 -6.18 -7.69
N THR A 20 -0.16 -7.49 -7.48
CA THR A 20 -0.48 -8.17 -6.22
C THR A 20 0.79 -8.72 -5.59
N TYR A 21 0.91 -8.53 -4.27
CA TYR A 21 2.07 -8.93 -3.47
C TYR A 21 1.63 -9.63 -2.19
N PRO A 22 2.50 -10.46 -1.57
CA PRO A 22 2.25 -11.00 -0.24
C PRO A 22 2.17 -9.88 0.82
N ILE A 23 1.29 -10.02 1.81
CA ILE A 23 1.14 -9.04 2.91
C ILE A 23 2.40 -8.91 3.75
N GLU A 24 3.22 -9.96 3.84
CA GLU A 24 4.51 -9.95 4.51
C GLU A 24 5.49 -8.95 3.88
N GLU A 25 5.30 -8.60 2.61
CA GLU A 25 6.11 -7.60 1.92
C GLU A 25 5.63 -6.16 2.17
N LEU A 26 4.48 -5.96 2.81
CA LEU A 26 3.89 -4.64 3.05
C LEU A 26 4.89 -3.66 3.71
N PRO A 27 5.61 -4.03 4.79
CA PRO A 27 6.59 -3.13 5.42
C PRO A 27 7.76 -2.79 4.50
N ARG A 28 8.18 -3.74 3.65
CA ARG A 28 9.24 -3.53 2.65
C ARG A 28 8.81 -2.50 1.60
N TRP A 29 7.58 -2.61 1.10
CA TRP A 29 7.04 -1.67 0.11
C TRP A 29 6.85 -0.27 0.70
N LEU A 30 6.39 -0.16 1.95
CA LEU A 30 6.33 1.12 2.66
C LEU A 30 7.70 1.79 2.79
N ALA A 31 8.71 1.04 3.24
CA ALA A 31 10.07 1.55 3.36
C ALA A 31 10.62 2.01 1.99
N PHE A 32 10.38 1.22 0.93
CA PHE A 32 10.80 1.57 -0.42
C PHE A 32 10.19 2.88 -0.89
N TYR A 33 8.86 3.07 -0.78
CA TYR A 33 8.23 4.30 -1.27
C TYR A 33 8.57 5.54 -0.44
N ARG A 34 8.79 5.40 0.87
CA ARG A 34 9.31 6.48 1.72
C ARG A 34 10.72 6.90 1.29
N ASP A 35 11.61 5.93 1.07
CA ASP A 35 12.97 6.17 0.58
C ASP A 35 12.97 6.82 -0.82
N GLN A 36 12.08 6.40 -1.73
CA GLN A 36 11.93 7.04 -3.03
C GLN A 36 11.44 8.51 -2.90
N ARG A 37 10.51 8.80 -1.99
CA ARG A 37 10.05 10.17 -1.73
C ARG A 37 11.20 11.07 -1.26
N GLU A 38 12.06 10.56 -0.39
CA GLU A 38 13.22 11.30 0.14
C GLU A 38 14.32 11.49 -0.92
N LYS A 39 14.61 10.46 -1.71
CA LYS A 39 15.65 10.49 -2.75
C LYS A 39 15.26 11.29 -3.98
N PHE A 40 13.97 11.35 -4.30
CA PHE A 40 13.46 12.02 -5.49
C PHE A 40 12.48 13.15 -5.15
N PRO A 41 12.94 14.25 -4.54
CA PRO A 41 12.07 15.37 -4.18
C PRO A 41 11.42 16.04 -5.39
N LYS A 42 12.02 15.90 -6.59
CA LYS A 42 11.46 16.37 -7.86
C LYS A 42 10.19 15.60 -8.28
N SER A 43 10.01 14.37 -7.81
CA SER A 43 8.80 13.59 -8.02
C SER A 43 7.61 14.12 -7.20
N GLY A 44 7.86 15.09 -6.31
CA GLY A 44 6.85 15.75 -5.50
C GLY A 44 5.99 14.75 -4.73
N ARG A 45 4.68 14.92 -4.81
CA ARG A 45 3.69 14.12 -4.08
C ARG A 45 3.27 12.84 -4.81
N SER A 46 4.01 12.43 -5.85
CA SER A 46 3.62 11.28 -6.68
C SER A 46 3.62 9.95 -5.90
N TYR A 47 4.43 9.85 -4.84
CA TYR A 47 4.49 8.66 -3.98
C TYR A 47 3.53 8.74 -2.78
N ASP A 48 3.07 9.92 -2.38
CA ASP A 48 2.25 10.12 -1.18
C ASP A 48 0.95 9.30 -1.24
N ALA A 49 0.32 9.25 -2.42
CA ALA A 49 -0.91 8.46 -2.61
C ALA A 49 -0.68 6.95 -2.45
N THR A 50 0.51 6.44 -2.80
CA THR A 50 0.85 5.02 -2.62
C THR A 50 1.22 4.74 -1.18
N ILE A 51 2.04 5.61 -0.55
CA ILE A 51 2.42 5.48 0.85
C ILE A 51 1.17 5.45 1.73
N ARG A 52 0.26 6.42 1.55
CA ARG A 52 -0.98 6.48 2.32
C ARG A 52 -1.85 5.24 2.13
N ALA A 53 -1.99 4.75 0.91
CA ALA A 53 -2.79 3.55 0.65
C ALA A 53 -2.19 2.29 1.32
N LEU A 54 -0.86 2.20 1.43
CA LEU A 54 -0.19 1.11 2.13
C LEU A 54 -0.26 1.26 3.66
N GLU A 55 -0.16 2.50 4.17
CA GLU A 55 -0.36 2.82 5.60
C GLU A 55 -1.79 2.47 6.03
N ASP A 56 -2.79 2.81 5.22
CA ASP A 56 -4.19 2.47 5.49
C ASP A 56 -4.36 0.94 5.59
N LEU A 57 -3.63 0.13 4.81
CA LEU A 57 -3.67 -1.35 4.91
C LEU A 57 -3.01 -1.88 6.20
N GLU A 58 -1.93 -1.24 6.65
CA GLU A 58 -1.26 -1.57 7.91
C GLU A 58 -2.17 -1.23 9.11
N GLU A 59 -2.85 -0.10 9.04
CA GLU A 59 -3.79 0.37 10.07
C GLU A 59 -5.13 -0.40 10.06
N TYR A 60 -5.60 -0.88 8.90
CA TYR A 60 -6.82 -1.70 8.80
C TYR A 60 -6.63 -3.18 9.18
N ALA A 61 -5.39 -3.63 9.40
CA ALA A 61 -5.08 -4.99 9.82
C ALA A 61 -5.71 -5.48 11.16
N PRO A 62 -6.24 -4.63 12.07
CA PRO A 62 -6.99 -5.11 13.23
C PRO A 62 -8.53 -5.20 13.03
N GLN A 63 -9.12 -4.91 11.86
CA GLN A 63 -10.60 -4.76 11.74
C GLN A 63 -11.31 -5.56 10.63
N GLN A 64 -10.77 -6.69 10.18
CA GLN A 64 -11.53 -7.63 9.32
C GLN A 64 -11.76 -9.02 9.93
N ALA A 65 -11.73 -9.11 11.27
CA ALA A 65 -12.31 -10.23 12.00
C ALA A 65 -13.67 -9.82 12.61
N GLN A 66 -14.60 -9.32 11.80
CA GLN A 66 -16.02 -9.30 12.20
C GLN A 66 -16.94 -9.16 10.98
N GLY A 67 -17.58 -10.30 10.67
CA GLY A 67 -18.97 -10.42 10.25
C GLY A 67 -19.47 -9.52 9.12
N ASN A 68 -19.74 -10.15 7.97
CA ASN A 68 -20.99 -9.84 7.29
C ASN A 68 -21.85 -11.10 7.27
N SER A 69 -22.88 -11.06 8.12
CA SER A 69 -23.97 -12.02 8.27
C SER A 69 -24.82 -12.17 7.01
#